data_AF-A0A501WGY9-F1
#
_entry.id   AF-A0A501WGY9-F1
#
_cell.length_a   1.000
_cell.length_b   1.000
_cell.length_c   1.000
_cell.angle_alpha   90.00
_cell.angle_beta   90.00
_cell.angle_gamma   90.00
#
_symmetry.space_group_name_H-M   'P 1'
#
loop_
_entity.id
_entity.type
_entity.pdbx_description
1 polymer ?
#
loop_
_entity_poly.entity_id
_entity_poly.type
_entity_poly.pdbx_seq_one_letter_code
_entity_poly.pdbx_strand_id
1 'polypeptide(L)'
;MDHARWTEILSRIDPRDAADIDDIAAAFEPRAAVPGRDIFPEVEGCLLPRAGFRREDAVAIGLRVTEEPADVADRAMRVTAFALERDVEVVVLSHVDRSGFERFGFRVERVSGDTEEARAACEDQIRRFWSIDLVL
;
A
#
# COMPACT_ATOMS: atom_id res chain seq x y z
N MET A 1 2.13 -25.07 -13.11
CA MET A 1 2.35 -25.77 -11.83
C MET A 1 1.06 -25.68 -11.05
N ASP A 2 0.50 -26.81 -10.64
CA ASP A 2 -0.84 -26.90 -10.03
C ASP A 2 -0.82 -26.32 -8.60
N HIS A 3 -1.67 -25.32 -8.35
CA HIS A 3 -1.77 -24.63 -7.07
C HIS A 3 -2.19 -25.60 -5.96
N ALA A 4 -3.04 -26.59 -6.30
CA ALA A 4 -3.49 -27.61 -5.36
C ALA A 4 -2.32 -28.46 -4.82
N ARG A 5 -1.33 -28.74 -5.68
CA ARG A 5 -0.15 -29.53 -5.33
C ARG A 5 0.77 -28.81 -4.33
N TRP A 6 0.89 -27.49 -4.42
CA TRP A 6 1.68 -26.73 -3.46
C TRP A 6 1.00 -26.63 -2.09
N THR A 7 -0.32 -26.42 -2.06
CA THR A 7 -1.09 -26.42 -0.82
C THR A 7 -1.02 -27.78 -0.11
N GLU A 8 -1.08 -28.88 -0.85
CA GLU A 8 -0.93 -30.24 -0.31
C GLU A 8 0.48 -30.51 0.26
N ILE A 9 1.52 -29.98 -0.38
CA ILE A 9 2.90 -30.13 0.12
C ILE A 9 3.11 -29.31 1.39
N LEU A 10 2.61 -28.08 1.42
CA LEU A 10 2.78 -27.17 2.55
C LEU A 10 1.97 -27.61 3.79
N SER A 11 0.77 -28.18 3.60
CA SER A 11 -0.07 -28.68 4.71
C SER A 11 0.47 -29.95 5.39
N ARG A 12 1.45 -30.63 4.78
CA ARG A 12 2.06 -31.86 5.32
C ARG A 12 3.30 -31.61 6.18
N ILE A 13 3.77 -30.36 6.29
CA ILE A 13 5.03 -30.03 6.98
C ILE A 13 4.81 -29.85 8.49
N ASP A 14 3.60 -29.51 8.95
CA ASP A 14 3.23 -29.52 10.38
C ASP A 14 1.80 -30.05 10.53
N PRO A 15 1.54 -31.11 11.32
CA PRO A 15 0.19 -31.67 11.53
C PRO A 15 -0.71 -30.77 12.39
N ARG A 16 -0.24 -29.59 12.81
CA ARG A 16 -1.03 -28.60 13.53
C ARG A 16 -1.58 -27.60 12.53
N ASP A 17 -2.90 -27.50 12.46
CA ASP A 17 -3.57 -26.35 11.84
C ASP A 17 -2.92 -25.06 12.35
N ALA A 18 -2.75 -24.07 11.47
CA ALA A 18 -2.32 -22.75 11.89
C ALA A 18 -3.32 -22.26 12.94
N ALA A 19 -2.85 -22.11 14.17
CA ALA A 19 -3.70 -21.67 15.26
C ALA A 19 -4.21 -20.27 14.92
N ASP A 20 -5.52 -20.06 15.07
CA ASP A 20 -6.08 -18.71 15.05
C ASP A 20 -5.51 -17.95 16.25
N ILE A 21 -4.71 -16.93 15.95
CA ILE A 21 -4.05 -16.10 16.96
C ILE A 21 -4.75 -14.76 17.13
N ASP A 22 -5.90 -14.52 16.48
CA ASP A 22 -6.57 -13.21 16.52
C ASP A 22 -6.96 -12.84 17.95
N ASP A 23 -7.46 -13.79 18.75
CA ASP A 23 -7.77 -13.58 20.17
C ASP A 23 -6.53 -13.24 21.02
N ILE A 24 -5.37 -13.81 20.66
CA ILE A 24 -4.09 -13.57 21.36
C ILE A 24 -3.52 -12.21 20.94
N ALA A 25 -3.65 -11.86 19.66
CA ALA A 25 -3.16 -10.64 19.06
C ALA A 25 -4.07 -9.43 19.37
N ALA A 26 -5.33 -9.65 19.75
CA ALA A 26 -6.32 -8.60 20.01
C ALA A 26 -5.84 -7.54 21.02
N ALA A 27 -5.11 -7.95 22.06
CA ALA A 27 -4.56 -7.01 23.06
C ALA A 27 -3.41 -6.14 22.54
N PHE A 28 -2.81 -6.53 21.41
CA PHE A 28 -1.74 -5.82 20.71
C PHE A 28 -2.23 -5.21 19.40
N GLU A 29 -3.55 -5.23 19.15
CA GLU A 29 -4.16 -4.69 17.94
C GLU A 29 -3.85 -3.18 17.84
N PRO A 30 -3.08 -2.74 16.83
CA PRO A 30 -2.66 -1.35 16.70
C PRO A 30 -3.81 -0.35 16.63
N ARG A 31 -4.98 -0.82 16.18
CA ARG A 31 -6.21 -0.02 16.02
C ARG A 31 -6.90 0.26 17.35
N ALA A 32 -6.63 -0.51 18.41
CA ALA A 32 -7.24 -0.32 19.73
C ALA A 32 -6.59 0.83 20.52
N ALA A 33 -5.37 1.23 20.15
CA ALA A 33 -4.67 2.33 20.78
C ALA A 33 -4.99 3.66 20.07
N VAL A 34 -5.15 4.70 20.89
CA VAL A 34 -5.31 6.10 20.48
C VAL A 34 -4.35 6.45 19.32
N PRO A 35 -4.82 7.16 18.27
CA PRO A 35 -3.97 7.57 17.17
C PRO A 35 -2.68 8.25 17.65
N GLY A 36 -1.52 7.75 17.19
CA GLY A 36 -0.23 8.42 17.40
C GLY A 36 0.69 7.86 18.48
N ARG A 37 0.39 6.70 19.10
CA ARG A 37 1.38 6.00 19.92
C ARG A 37 2.05 4.89 19.10
N ASP A 38 3.27 5.13 18.66
CA ASP A 38 4.09 4.09 18.03
C ASP A 38 4.24 2.90 18.98
N ILE A 39 3.87 1.73 18.47
CA ILE A 39 3.84 0.43 19.16
C ILE A 39 5.11 -0.38 18.87
N PHE A 40 5.98 0.16 18.03
CA PHE A 40 7.24 -0.46 17.69
C PHE A 40 8.24 -0.23 18.82
N PRO A 41 9.08 -1.24 19.14
CA PRO A 41 10.21 -1.02 20.04
C PRO A 41 11.07 0.12 19.50
N GLU A 42 11.70 0.90 20.37
CA GLU A 42 12.72 1.87 19.95
C GLU A 42 13.87 1.10 19.29
N VAL A 43 13.82 1.01 17.97
CA VAL A 43 14.88 0.41 17.17
C VAL A 43 15.88 1.51 16.86
N GLU A 44 17.16 1.25 17.09
CA GLU A 44 18.23 2.13 16.67
C GLU A 44 18.08 2.39 15.17
N GLY A 45 17.89 3.66 14.79
CA GLY A 45 17.51 4.04 13.44
C GLY A 45 18.56 3.61 12.42
N CYS A 46 18.32 2.48 11.75
CA CYS A 46 19.10 2.10 10.59
C CYS A 46 18.78 3.09 9.48
N LEU A 47 19.75 3.93 9.12
CA LEU A 47 19.64 4.78 7.95
C LEU A 47 19.53 3.87 6.73
N LEU A 48 18.31 3.68 6.24
CA LEU A 48 18.06 3.03 4.97
C LEU A 48 18.93 3.71 3.90
N PRO A 49 19.47 2.95 2.93
CA PRO A 49 20.21 3.56 1.82
C PRO A 49 19.36 4.67 1.22
N ARG A 50 20.00 5.81 0.92
CA ARG A 50 19.36 6.97 0.29
C ARG A 50 18.98 6.61 -1.14
N ALA A 51 17.93 5.80 -1.31
CA ALA A 51 17.24 5.67 -2.57
C ALA A 51 16.55 7.01 -2.85
N GLY A 52 16.70 7.52 -4.07
CA GLY A 52 15.92 8.68 -4.49
C GLY A 52 14.43 8.40 -4.30
N PHE A 53 13.68 9.39 -3.84
CA PHE A 53 12.22 9.25 -3.66
C PHE A 53 11.48 8.98 -4.98
N ARG A 54 12.11 9.31 -6.11
CA ARG A 54 11.67 9.07 -7.49
C ARG A 54 12.89 8.69 -8.32
N ARG A 55 12.72 7.90 -9.38
CA ARG A 55 13.74 7.83 -10.43
C ARG A 55 13.80 9.18 -11.17
N GLU A 56 14.99 9.61 -11.58
CA GLU A 56 15.15 10.89 -12.28
C GLU A 56 14.41 10.91 -13.63
N ASP A 57 14.37 9.76 -14.30
CA ASP A 57 13.79 9.55 -15.63
C ASP A 57 12.33 9.04 -15.60
N ALA A 58 11.79 8.69 -14.43
CA ALA A 58 10.44 8.13 -14.37
C ALA A 58 9.36 9.19 -14.62
N VAL A 59 8.42 8.83 -15.49
CA VAL A 59 7.15 9.51 -15.64
C VAL A 59 6.20 8.99 -14.57
N ALA A 60 5.67 9.87 -13.72
CA ALA A 60 4.72 9.49 -12.68
C ALA A 60 3.27 9.60 -13.19
N ILE A 61 2.44 8.61 -12.87
CA ILE A 61 0.99 8.67 -13.07
C ILE A 61 0.25 8.51 -11.73
N GLY A 62 -0.89 9.15 -11.61
CA GLY A 62 -1.77 9.03 -10.46
C GLY A 62 -2.79 7.91 -10.66
N LEU A 63 -3.02 7.10 -9.64
CA LEU A 63 -4.16 6.18 -9.57
C LEU A 63 -5.08 6.60 -8.42
N ARG A 64 -6.27 7.13 -8.73
CA ARG A 64 -7.20 7.57 -7.68
C ARG A 64 -7.95 6.38 -7.09
N VAL A 65 -7.96 6.30 -5.76
CA VAL A 65 -8.71 5.29 -5.00
C VAL A 65 -9.68 6.01 -4.07
N THR A 66 -10.96 6.00 -4.43
CA THR A 66 -12.05 6.65 -3.68
C THR A 66 -12.76 5.73 -2.71
N GLU A 67 -12.60 4.41 -2.88
CA GLU A 67 -13.22 3.37 -2.06
C GLU A 67 -12.26 2.17 -1.93
N GLU A 68 -12.43 1.36 -0.89
CA GLU A 68 -11.61 0.17 -0.68
C GLU A 68 -11.87 -0.87 -1.81
N PRO A 69 -10.86 -1.30 -2.57
CA PRO A 69 -11.09 -2.23 -3.67
C PRO A 69 -11.39 -3.64 -3.16
N ALA A 70 -12.45 -4.26 -3.68
CA ALA A 70 -12.85 -5.62 -3.26
C ALA A 70 -11.78 -6.70 -3.51
N ASP A 71 -11.00 -6.59 -4.59
CA ASP A 71 -9.86 -7.47 -4.89
C ASP A 71 -8.61 -6.63 -5.19
N VAL A 72 -7.95 -6.18 -4.13
CA VAL A 72 -6.74 -5.37 -4.25
C VAL A 72 -5.60 -6.15 -4.89
N ALA A 73 -5.54 -7.48 -4.75
CA ALA A 73 -4.44 -8.28 -5.27
C ALA A 73 -4.45 -8.34 -6.80
N ASP A 74 -5.61 -8.66 -7.39
CA ASP A 74 -5.78 -8.65 -8.85
C ASP A 74 -5.55 -7.26 -9.43
N ARG A 75 -6.06 -6.21 -8.78
CA ARG A 75 -5.83 -4.82 -9.22
C ARG A 75 -4.35 -4.43 -9.14
N ALA A 76 -3.68 -4.73 -8.03
CA ALA A 76 -2.24 -4.47 -7.87
C ALA A 76 -1.43 -5.17 -8.97
N MET A 77 -1.76 -6.41 -9.32
CA MET A 77 -1.11 -7.11 -10.44
C MET A 77 -1.31 -6.38 -11.77
N ARG A 78 -2.54 -5.97 -12.10
CA ARG A 78 -2.83 -5.25 -13.36
C ARG A 78 -2.14 -3.91 -13.43
N VAL A 79 -2.15 -3.15 -12.34
CA VAL A 79 -1.48 -1.85 -12.25
C VAL A 79 0.04 -2.04 -12.35
N THR A 80 0.60 -3.10 -11.75
CA THR A 80 2.03 -3.43 -11.87
C THR A 80 2.38 -3.76 -13.33
N ALA A 81 1.58 -4.60 -13.99
CA ALA A 81 1.77 -4.93 -15.39
C ALA A 81 1.75 -3.67 -16.27
N PHE A 82 0.77 -2.79 -16.05
CA PHE A 82 0.70 -1.49 -16.72
C PHE A 82 1.95 -0.63 -16.46
N ALA A 83 2.39 -0.52 -15.21
CA ALA A 83 3.56 0.28 -14.82
C ALA A 83 4.83 -0.19 -15.54
N LEU A 84 5.02 -1.52 -15.61
CA LEU A 84 6.15 -2.15 -16.30
C LEU A 84 6.07 -1.97 -17.82
N GLU A 85 4.89 -2.17 -18.42
CA GLU A 85 4.70 -2.04 -19.86
C GLU A 85 4.92 -0.62 -20.36
N ARG A 86 4.61 0.38 -19.53
CA ARG A 86 4.71 1.81 -19.88
C ARG A 86 5.96 2.49 -19.34
N ASP A 87 6.78 1.78 -18.56
CA ASP A 87 7.90 2.33 -17.79
C ASP A 87 7.52 3.61 -17.02
N VAL A 88 6.43 3.52 -16.25
CA VAL A 88 5.91 4.62 -15.43
C VAL A 88 5.94 4.26 -13.94
N GLU A 89 6.06 5.28 -13.11
CA GLU A 89 5.91 5.16 -11.66
C GLU A 89 4.46 5.45 -11.27
N VAL A 90 3.82 4.52 -10.57
CA VAL A 90 2.42 4.67 -10.15
C VAL A 90 2.37 5.19 -8.72
N VAL A 91 1.76 6.36 -8.55
CA VAL A 91 1.46 6.95 -7.25
C VAL A 91 -0.04 6.83 -6.99
N VAL A 92 -0.41 6.08 -5.96
CA VAL A 92 -1.80 5.89 -5.57
C VAL A 92 -2.26 7.11 -4.76
N LEU A 93 -3.30 7.78 -5.23
CA LEU A 93 -3.93 8.92 -4.57
C LEU A 93 -5.14 8.39 -3.79
N SER A 94 -4.95 8.12 -2.50
CA SER A 94 -5.94 7.44 -1.68
C SER A 94 -6.82 8.42 -0.89
N HIS A 95 -8.13 8.35 -1.13
CA HIS A 95 -9.16 9.06 -0.35
C HIS A 95 -9.74 8.19 0.77
N VAL A 96 -9.23 6.97 0.95
CA VAL A 96 -9.59 6.04 2.03
C VAL A 96 -8.43 5.91 3.01
N ASP A 97 -8.69 5.43 4.21
CA ASP A 97 -7.64 5.30 5.24
C ASP A 97 -6.57 4.28 4.86
N ARG A 98 -6.94 3.22 4.14
CA ARG A 98 -6.01 2.22 3.60
C ARG A 98 -6.50 1.72 2.25
N SER A 99 -5.65 1.85 1.23
CA SER A 99 -5.99 1.40 -0.12
C SER A 99 -5.76 -0.10 -0.33
N GLY A 100 -4.92 -0.70 0.51
CA GLY A 100 -4.44 -2.07 0.41
C GLY A 100 -3.30 -2.23 -0.61
N PHE A 101 -2.99 -1.22 -1.42
CA PHE A 101 -1.88 -1.26 -2.38
C PHE A 101 -0.52 -1.16 -1.69
N GLU A 102 -0.46 -0.64 -0.46
CA GLU A 102 0.77 -0.47 0.32
C GLU A 102 1.48 -1.81 0.53
N ARG A 103 0.72 -2.89 0.74
CA ARG A 103 1.27 -4.24 0.96
C ARG A 103 1.95 -4.85 -0.26
N PHE A 104 1.71 -4.28 -1.44
CA PHE A 104 2.32 -4.70 -2.71
C PHE A 104 3.46 -3.78 -3.14
N GLY A 105 3.88 -2.85 -2.27
CA GLY A 105 5.02 -1.96 -2.52
C GLY A 105 4.70 -0.73 -3.36
N PHE A 106 3.41 -0.45 -3.62
CA PHE A 106 3.03 0.79 -4.27
C PHE A 106 3.26 1.99 -3.36
N ARG A 107 3.63 3.12 -3.97
CA ARG A 107 3.63 4.41 -3.29
C ARG A 107 2.19 4.87 -3.14
N VAL A 108 1.76 5.10 -1.91
CA VAL A 108 0.41 5.58 -1.60
C VAL A 108 0.51 6.91 -0.87
N GLU A 109 -0.10 7.92 -1.45
CA GLU A 109 -0.22 9.27 -0.90
C GLU A 109 -1.67 9.49 -0.46
N ARG A 110 -1.85 9.88 0.80
CA ARG A 110 -3.19 10.11 1.36
C ARG A 110 -3.69 11.49 0.94
N VAL A 111 -4.86 11.54 0.35
CA VAL A 111 -5.58 12.79 0.09
C VAL A 111 -6.36 13.16 1.35
N SER A 112 -5.89 14.18 2.05
CA SER A 112 -6.50 14.66 3.31
C SER A 112 -7.37 15.90 3.09
N GLY A 113 -8.43 16.04 3.88
CA GLY A 113 -9.28 17.21 3.90
C GLY A 113 -10.70 16.89 4.34
N ASP A 114 -11.30 17.81 5.10
CA ASP A 114 -12.68 17.66 5.61
C ASP A 114 -13.73 18.15 4.60
N THR A 115 -13.32 18.97 3.61
CA THR A 115 -14.17 19.42 2.49
C THR A 115 -13.62 18.94 1.16
N GLU A 116 -14.46 18.95 0.13
CA GLU A 116 -14.06 18.56 -1.22
C GLU A 116 -13.00 19.50 -1.79
N GLU A 117 -13.11 20.81 -1.52
CA GLU A 117 -12.12 21.81 -1.94
C GLU A 117 -10.76 21.57 -1.27
N ALA A 118 -10.77 21.20 0.01
CA ALA A 118 -9.53 20.89 0.74
C ALA A 118 -8.86 19.63 0.18
N ARG A 119 -9.64 18.59 -0.14
CA ARG A 119 -9.14 17.36 -0.78
C ARG A 119 -8.58 17.63 -2.17
N ALA A 120 -9.28 18.42 -2.99
CA ALA A 120 -8.81 18.81 -4.31
C ALA A 120 -7.49 19.60 -4.24
N ALA A 121 -7.36 20.51 -3.26
CA ALA A 121 -6.13 21.25 -3.03
C ALA A 121 -4.97 20.34 -2.58
N CYS A 122 -5.24 19.36 -1.71
CA CYS A 122 -4.27 18.35 -1.29
C CYS A 122 -3.83 17.48 -2.48
N GLU A 123 -4.77 17.01 -3.29
CA GLU A 123 -4.47 16.21 -4.48
C GLU A 123 -3.61 17.00 -5.49
N ASP A 124 -3.90 18.28 -5.72
CA ASP A 124 -3.10 19.16 -6.60
C ASP A 124 -1.67 19.34 -6.08
N GLN A 125 -1.47 19.46 -4.76
CA GLN A 125 -0.14 19.51 -4.17
C GLN A 125 0.64 18.21 -4.41
N ILE A 126 0.01 17.06 -4.19
CA ILE A 126 0.62 15.74 -4.43
C ILE A 126 0.99 15.59 -5.91
N ARG A 127 0.08 15.98 -6.82
CA ARG A 127 0.34 15.93 -8.27
C ARG A 127 1.54 16.78 -8.67
N ARG A 128 1.67 18.00 -8.15
CA ARG A 128 2.82 18.87 -8.43
C ARG A 128 4.12 18.30 -7.87
N PHE A 129 4.09 17.78 -6.65
CA PHE A 129 5.26 17.16 -6.02
C PHE A 129 5.80 16.00 -6.86
N TRP A 130 4.91 15.15 -7.36
CA TRP A 130 5.28 13.98 -8.17
C TRP A 130 5.43 14.28 -9.68
N SER A 131 5.04 15.47 -10.14
CA SER A 131 4.92 15.81 -11.57
C SER A 131 3.92 14.89 -12.31
N ILE A 132 2.74 14.67 -11.71
CA ILE A 132 1.67 13.83 -12.27
C ILE A 132 0.72 14.67 -13.14
N ASP A 133 0.81 14.46 -14.44
CA ASP A 133 -0.10 15.09 -15.42
C ASP A 133 -1.37 14.26 -15.65
N LEU A 134 -1.27 12.92 -15.55
CA LEU A 134 -2.36 11.99 -15.78
C LEU A 134 -2.79 11.31 -14.49
N VAL A 135 -4.09 11.38 -14.18
CA VAL A 135 -4.71 10.63 -13.08
C VAL A 135 -5.77 9.71 -13.66
N LEU A 136 -5.71 8.44 -13.26
CA LEU A 136 -6.65 7.37 -13.62
C LEU A 136 -7.67 7.14 -12.52
#